data_AF-A0A965GGN4-F1
#
_entry.id   AF-A0A965GGN4-F1
#
_cell.length_a   1.000
_cell.length_b   1.000
_cell.length_c   1.000
_cell.angle_alpha   90.00
_cell.angle_beta   90.00
_cell.angle_gamma   90.00
#
_symmetry.space_group_name_H-M   'P 1'
#
loop_
_entity.id
_entity.type
_entity.pdbx_description
1 polymer ?
#
loop_
_entity_poly.entity_id
_entity_poly.type
_entity_poly.pdbx_seq_one_letter_code
_entity_poly.pdbx_strand_id
1 'polypeptide(L)'
;MKTRYFYLISLIVFASSCATTINQSAVTTIASSSESTTQVTINSQLTTDELLSELLLAVEDLSKTMQKTERRQASQQLARVVSLGDAIRPKILVTNEQLASDFDRVINLAKSAVE
;
A
#
# COMPACT_ATOMS: atom_id res chain seq x y z
N MET A 1 52.94 -40.19 -20.71
CA MET A 1 52.95 -40.55 -22.15
C MET A 1 51.49 -40.66 -22.61
N LYS A 2 51.03 -39.75 -23.50
CA LYS A 2 49.70 -39.70 -24.21
C LYS A 2 48.44 -39.69 -23.30
N THR A 3 47.38 -38.89 -23.46
CA THR A 3 46.79 -38.07 -24.55
C THR A 3 45.71 -37.20 -23.87
N ARG A 4 45.25 -36.06 -24.41
CA ARG A 4 43.94 -35.91 -25.08
C ARG A 4 43.77 -34.43 -25.49
N TYR A 5 43.67 -34.16 -26.79
CA TYR A 5 42.45 -33.80 -27.53
C TYR A 5 41.89 -32.41 -27.15
N PHE A 6 42.11 -31.41 -27.99
CA PHE A 6 41.18 -30.94 -29.04
C PHE A 6 39.93 -30.27 -28.45
N TYR A 7 39.94 -28.95 -28.36
CA TYR A 7 38.80 -28.16 -28.84
C TYR A 7 39.23 -26.71 -29.10
N LEU A 8 39.28 -26.39 -30.39
CA LEU A 8 39.19 -25.04 -30.93
C LEU A 8 37.99 -24.33 -30.30
N ILE A 9 38.17 -23.17 -29.68
CA ILE A 9 37.19 -22.07 -29.73
C ILE A 9 38.02 -20.78 -29.72
N SER A 10 38.01 -20.14 -30.88
CA SER A 10 38.35 -18.73 -31.07
C SER A 10 37.39 -17.90 -30.23
N LEU A 11 37.91 -16.97 -29.42
CA LEU A 11 37.10 -15.88 -28.87
C LEU A 11 37.93 -14.60 -28.81
N ILE A 12 38.06 -13.96 -29.97
CA ILE A 12 38.27 -12.51 -30.04
C ILE A 12 36.91 -11.87 -29.76
N VAL A 13 36.75 -11.18 -28.63
CA VAL A 13 35.82 -10.04 -28.55
C VAL A 13 36.41 -8.99 -27.61
N PHE A 14 36.72 -7.84 -28.21
CA PHE A 14 36.96 -6.56 -27.57
C PHE A 14 35.83 -6.24 -26.57
N ALA A 15 36.15 -6.15 -25.28
CA ALA A 15 35.30 -5.47 -24.32
C ALA A 15 35.77 -4.00 -24.21
N SER A 16 35.34 -3.19 -25.17
CA SER A 16 35.30 -1.72 -25.03
C SER A 16 34.51 -1.39 -23.77
N SER A 17 35.20 -0.91 -22.74
CA SER A 17 34.58 -0.48 -21.49
C SER A 17 33.86 0.84 -21.72
N CYS A 18 32.57 0.77 -22.09
CA CYS A 18 31.66 1.90 -21.97
C CYS A 18 31.07 1.86 -20.55
N ALA A 19 31.58 2.70 -19.66
CA ALA A 19 30.90 3.00 -18.40
C ALA A 19 29.68 3.87 -18.73
N THR A 20 28.51 3.24 -18.87
CA THR A 20 27.24 3.96 -18.95
C THR A 20 26.61 3.95 -17.56
N THR A 21 26.71 5.08 -16.86
CA THR A 21 25.88 5.33 -15.68
C THR A 21 24.46 5.64 -16.16
N ILE A 22 23.58 4.64 -16.15
CA ILE A 22 22.15 4.86 -16.31
C ILE A 22 21.59 5.25 -14.93
N ASN A 23 21.48 6.56 -14.65
CA ASN A 23 20.56 7.02 -13.61
C ASN A 23 19.17 7.08 -14.24
N GLN A 24 18.53 5.92 -14.34
CA GLN A 24 17.11 5.83 -14.60
C GLN A 24 16.42 5.74 -13.26
N SER A 25 16.28 6.90 -12.61
CA SER A 25 15.21 7.10 -11.64
C SER A 25 13.91 6.95 -12.42
N ALA A 26 13.44 5.71 -12.54
CA ALA A 26 12.11 5.42 -13.03
C ALA A 26 11.15 6.02 -12.02
N VAL A 27 10.73 7.26 -12.28
CA VAL A 27 9.51 7.79 -11.68
C VAL A 27 8.42 6.88 -12.19
N THR A 28 8.01 5.93 -11.36
CA THR A 28 6.75 5.23 -11.54
C THR A 28 5.68 6.30 -11.40
N THR A 29 5.29 6.90 -12.53
CA THR A 29 4.04 7.63 -12.62
C THR A 29 2.95 6.61 -12.39
N ILE A 30 2.59 6.42 -11.12
CA ILE A 30 1.31 5.84 -10.78
C ILE A 30 0.31 6.77 -11.46
N ALA A 31 -0.30 6.29 -12.53
CA ALA A 31 -1.51 6.89 -13.05
C ALA A 31 -2.53 6.82 -11.91
N SER A 32 -2.51 7.85 -11.07
CA SER A 32 -3.55 8.09 -10.09
C SER A 32 -4.78 8.40 -10.93
N SER A 33 -5.58 7.36 -11.15
CA SER A 33 -6.94 7.50 -11.62
C SER A 33 -7.54 8.62 -10.80
N SER A 34 -7.74 9.77 -11.44
CA SER A 34 -8.40 10.92 -10.83
C SER A 34 -9.88 10.60 -10.73
N GLU A 35 -10.21 9.59 -9.95
CA GLU A 35 -11.51 9.54 -9.32
C GLU A 35 -11.48 10.66 -8.30
N SER A 36 -12.26 11.71 -8.59
CA SER A 36 -12.53 12.84 -7.71
C SER A 36 -12.96 12.33 -6.34
N THR A 37 -11.98 12.03 -5.50
CA THR A 37 -12.18 11.56 -4.14
C THR A 37 -12.40 12.82 -3.35
N THR A 38 -13.63 13.02 -2.89
CA THR A 38 -13.92 13.97 -1.82
C THR A 38 -12.89 13.73 -0.72
N GLN A 39 -11.95 14.65 -0.57
CA GLN A 39 -10.81 14.47 0.31
C GLN A 39 -11.37 14.43 1.74
N VAL A 40 -11.37 13.25 2.35
CA VAL A 40 -11.76 13.08 3.75
C VAL A 40 -10.70 13.82 4.56
N THR A 41 -11.05 15.02 5.04
CA THR A 41 -10.16 15.82 5.87
C THR A 41 -10.20 15.24 7.29
N ILE A 42 -9.27 14.34 7.59
CA ILE A 42 -9.05 13.86 8.96
C ILE A 42 -8.44 15.01 9.75
N ASN A 43 -9.07 15.43 10.85
CA ASN A 43 -8.44 16.38 11.75
C ASN A 43 -7.29 15.69 12.51
N SER A 44 -6.05 15.86 12.02
CA SER A 44 -4.86 15.24 12.62
C SER A 44 -4.52 15.77 14.02
N GLN A 45 -5.20 16.82 14.51
CA GLN A 45 -5.05 17.30 15.89
C GLN A 45 -5.86 16.48 16.91
N LEU A 46 -6.72 15.57 16.46
CA LEU A 46 -7.49 14.70 17.34
C LEU A 46 -6.58 13.77 18.17
N THR A 47 -7.00 13.54 19.40
CA THR A 47 -6.42 12.53 20.30
C THR A 47 -6.62 11.13 19.72
N THR A 48 -5.86 10.16 20.22
CA THR A 48 -5.98 8.76 19.75
C THR A 48 -7.39 8.20 20.01
N ASP A 49 -7.99 8.49 21.17
CA ASP A 49 -9.35 8.07 21.52
C ASP A 49 -10.42 8.68 20.60
N GLU A 50 -10.28 9.95 20.23
CA GLU A 50 -11.19 10.59 19.29
C GLU A 50 -11.07 9.97 17.89
N LEU A 51 -9.84 9.71 17.43
CA LEU A 51 -9.62 9.02 16.14
C LEU A 51 -10.20 7.61 16.15
N LEU A 52 -10.02 6.84 17.23
CA LEU A 52 -10.62 5.51 17.39
C LEU A 52 -12.15 5.57 17.42
N SER A 53 -12.73 6.58 18.07
CA SER A 53 -14.18 6.79 18.09
C SER A 53 -14.72 7.09 16.69
N GLU A 54 -14.04 7.96 15.94
CA GLU A 54 -14.38 8.25 14.54
C GLU A 54 -14.23 7.01 13.64
N LEU A 55 -13.20 6.18 13.89
CA LEU A 55 -13.02 4.93 13.15
C LEU A 55 -14.19 3.96 13.39
N LEU A 56 -14.62 3.80 14.64
CA LEU A 56 -15.77 2.95 14.98
C LEU A 56 -17.05 3.43 14.28
N LEU A 57 -17.30 4.75 14.27
CA LEU A 57 -18.43 5.32 13.55
C LEU A 57 -18.33 5.07 12.04
N ALA A 58 -17.15 5.24 11.43
CA ALA A 58 -16.94 4.99 10.02
C ALA A 58 -17.14 3.51 9.64
N VAL A 59 -16.71 2.57 10.50
CA VAL A 59 -16.92 1.13 10.28
C VAL A 59 -18.40 0.76 10.39
N GLU A 60 -19.12 1.35 11.36
CA GLU A 60 -20.56 1.16 11.52
C GLU A 60 -21.33 1.69 10.30
N ASP A 61 -20.97 2.87 9.80
CA ASP A 61 -21.57 3.45 8.58
C ASP A 61 -21.26 2.59 7.36
N LEU A 62 -20.01 2.11 7.23
CA LEU A 62 -19.63 1.17 6.17
C LEU A 62 -20.48 -0.10 6.21
N SER A 63 -20.65 -0.70 7.38
CA SER A 63 -21.50 -1.88 7.59
C SER A 63 -22.94 -1.64 7.15
N LYS A 64 -23.53 -0.50 7.53
CA LYS A 64 -24.89 -0.12 7.12
C LYS A 64 -25.01 0.06 5.61
N THR A 65 -24.04 0.71 5.00
CA THR A 65 -24.04 0.97 3.56
C THR A 65 -23.86 -0.31 2.75
N MET A 66 -23.01 -1.23 3.21
CA MET A 66 -22.84 -2.55 2.60
C MET A 66 -24.13 -3.38 2.65
N GLN A 67 -24.88 -3.34 3.75
CA GLN A 67 -26.18 -4.01 3.88
C GLN A 67 -27.22 -3.50 2.87
N LYS A 68 -27.12 -2.23 2.45
CA LYS A 68 -28.02 -1.62 1.44
C LYS A 68 -27.60 -1.87 0.00
N THR A 69 -26.50 -2.59 -0.24
CA THR A 69 -25.93 -2.86 -1.59
C THR A 69 -25.54 -1.58 -2.35
N GLU A 70 -25.31 -0.47 -1.65
CA GLU A 70 -24.95 0.82 -2.24
C GLU A 70 -23.44 0.92 -2.48
N ARG A 71 -22.93 0.17 -3.48
CA ARG A 71 -21.48 0.03 -3.72
C ARG A 71 -20.68 1.33 -3.71
N ARG A 72 -21.16 2.37 -4.40
CA ARG A 72 -20.47 3.67 -4.45
C ARG A 72 -20.31 4.32 -3.08
N GLN A 73 -21.37 4.28 -2.28
CA GLN A 73 -21.32 4.81 -0.92
C GLN A 73 -20.43 3.93 -0.03
N ALA A 74 -20.44 2.60 -0.22
CA ALA A 74 -19.59 1.69 0.54
C ALA A 74 -18.10 1.97 0.26
N SER A 75 -17.73 2.23 -0.99
CA SER A 75 -16.36 2.65 -1.34
C SER A 75 -15.96 3.98 -0.69
N GLN A 76 -16.88 4.93 -0.58
CA GLN A 76 -16.62 6.21 0.12
C GLN A 76 -16.42 6.01 1.62
N GLN A 77 -17.25 5.18 2.26
CA GLN A 77 -17.08 4.86 3.68
C GLN A 77 -15.80 4.06 3.94
N LEU A 78 -15.43 3.15 3.02
CA LEU A 78 -14.16 2.44 3.10
C LEU A 78 -12.98 3.42 3.04
N ALA A 79 -13.00 4.40 2.13
CA ALA A 79 -11.95 5.41 2.05
C ALA A 79 -11.81 6.18 3.38
N ARG A 80 -12.92 6.46 4.07
CA ARG A 80 -12.93 7.08 5.41
C ARG A 80 -12.29 6.17 6.46
N VAL A 81 -12.67 4.89 6.49
CA VAL A 81 -12.08 3.87 7.39
C VAL A 81 -10.57 3.76 7.19
N VAL A 82 -10.11 3.70 5.93
CA VAL A 82 -8.69 3.60 5.60
C VAL A 82 -7.93 4.86 6.05
N SER A 83 -8.48 6.04 5.79
CA SER A 83 -7.84 7.30 6.16
C SER A 83 -7.71 7.48 7.68
N LEU A 84 -8.73 7.07 8.44
CA LEU A 84 -8.66 7.01 9.90
C LEU A 84 -7.64 5.96 10.37
N GLY A 85 -7.63 4.79 9.71
CA GLY A 85 -6.64 3.75 9.93
C GLY A 85 -5.20 4.25 9.81
N ASP A 86 -4.89 4.95 8.73
CA ASP A 86 -3.57 5.51 8.47
C ASP A 86 -3.15 6.55 9.53
N ALA A 87 -4.11 7.33 10.05
CA ALA A 87 -3.86 8.31 11.12
C ALA A 87 -3.62 7.65 12.50
N ILE A 88 -4.30 6.53 12.77
CA ILE A 88 -4.24 5.81 14.05
C ILE A 88 -3.02 4.89 14.12
N ARG A 89 -2.69 4.22 13.01
CA ARG A 89 -1.60 3.24 12.92
C ARG A 89 -0.27 3.70 13.55
N PRO A 90 0.27 4.90 13.26
CA PRO A 90 1.53 5.33 13.89
C PRO A 90 1.42 5.50 15.41
N LYS A 91 0.24 5.86 15.94
CA LYS A 91 0.00 6.00 17.39
C LYS A 91 -0.02 4.63 18.08
N ILE A 92 -0.65 3.64 17.46
CA ILE A 92 -0.66 2.25 17.95
C ILE A 92 0.74 1.64 17.89
N LEU A 93 1.48 1.87 16.79
CA LEU A 93 2.82 1.28 16.57
C LEU A 93 3.82 1.67 17.67
N VAL A 94 3.75 2.90 18.17
CA VAL A 94 4.57 3.38 19.30
C VAL A 94 4.30 2.58 20.59
N THR A 95 3.09 2.04 20.72
CA THR A 95 2.66 1.31 21.91
C THR A 95 2.96 -0.19 21.80
N ASN A 96 2.60 -0.81 20.67
CA ASN A 96 2.75 -2.25 20.48
C ASN A 96 2.69 -2.65 18.98
N GLU A 97 3.74 -3.33 18.49
CA GLU A 97 3.83 -3.78 17.09
C GLU A 97 2.80 -4.87 16.72
N GLN A 98 2.55 -5.81 17.63
CA GLN A 98 1.54 -6.86 17.43
C GLN A 98 0.15 -6.24 17.33
N LEU A 99 -0.17 -5.25 18.17
CA LEU A 99 -1.43 -4.52 18.10
C LEU A 99 -1.56 -3.74 16.79
N ALA A 100 -0.48 -3.13 16.30
CA ALA A 100 -0.47 -2.47 14.99
C ALA A 100 -0.71 -3.47 13.85
N SER A 101 -0.13 -4.68 13.93
CA SER A 101 -0.38 -5.75 12.96
C SER A 101 -1.82 -6.26 13.01
N ASP A 102 -2.40 -6.41 14.20
CA ASP A 102 -3.80 -6.79 14.38
C ASP A 102 -4.74 -5.71 13.83
N PHE A 103 -4.39 -4.44 14.04
CA PHE A 103 -5.10 -3.31 13.47
C PHE A 103 -5.07 -3.34 11.92
N ASP A 104 -3.89 -3.57 11.34
CA ASP A 104 -3.73 -3.71 9.88
C ASP A 104 -4.60 -4.86 9.32
N ARG A 105 -4.68 -5.99 10.05
CA ARG A 105 -5.57 -7.11 9.68
C ARG A 105 -7.03 -6.68 9.62
N VAL A 106 -7.51 -5.91 10.59
CA VAL A 106 -8.91 -5.43 10.63
C VAL A 106 -9.19 -4.46 9.48
N ILE A 107 -8.29 -3.51 9.21
CA ILE A 107 -8.46 -2.58 8.08
C ILE A 107 -8.46 -3.33 6.74
N ASN A 108 -7.59 -4.33 6.57
CA ASN A 108 -7.55 -5.15 5.36
C ASN A 108 -8.80 -6.03 5.20
N LEU A 109 -9.37 -6.52 6.30
CA LEU A 109 -10.66 -7.21 6.26
C LEU A 109 -11.76 -6.27 5.76
N ALA A 110 -11.81 -5.03 6.24
CA ALA A 110 -12.77 -4.04 5.78
C ALA A 110 -12.63 -3.75 4.27
N LYS A 111 -11.39 -3.63 3.77
CA LYS A 111 -11.13 -3.48 2.32
C LYS A 111 -11.67 -4.67 1.52
N SER A 112 -11.29 -5.88 1.92
CA SER A 112 -11.71 -7.12 1.26
C SER A 112 -13.21 -7.38 1.32
N ALA A 113 -13.94 -6.75 2.24
CA ALA A 113 -15.39 -6.92 2.34
C ALA A 113 -16.14 -6.08 1.28
N VAL A 114 -15.53 -4.99 0.81
CA VAL A 114 -16.15 -4.03 -0.14
C VAL A 114 -15.74 -4.32 -1.58
N GLU A 115 -14.48 -4.72 -1.79
CA GLU A 115 -13.90 -5.12 -3.08
C GLU A 115 -14.41 -6.50 -3.54
#